data_AF-A0A484HKM3-F1
#
_entry.id   AF-A0A484HKM3-F1
#
_cell.length_a   1.000
_cell.length_b   1.000
_cell.length_c   1.000
_cell.angle_alpha   90.00
_cell.angle_beta   90.00
_cell.angle_gamma   90.00
#
_symmetry.space_group_name_H-M   'P 1'
#
loop_
_entity.id
_entity.type
_entity.pdbx_description
1 polymer ?
#
loop_
_entity_poly.entity_id
_entity_poly.type
_entity_poly.pdbx_seq_one_letter_code
_entity_poly.pdbx_strand_id
1 'polypeptide(L)'
;MNKKPNISIKHTNLISGGKMEPTNLQIFVAEVKGTGESEYMGIYKQVPLRLRASVFAEVEAFQEMMAKTQKVSRNKIINDLLQIAIDQVKDLLDDKSLEEFNMFASHHYNDFTGSGDLSDD
;
A
#
# COMPACT_ATOMS: atom_id res chain seq x y z
N MET A 1 -23.81 -26.51 9.85
CA MET A 1 -22.64 -26.22 8.98
C MET A 1 -23.15 -25.83 7.61
N ASN A 2 -23.16 -24.54 7.27
CA ASN A 2 -23.48 -24.06 5.91
C ASN A 2 -22.24 -23.35 5.36
N LYS A 3 -21.50 -24.01 4.47
CA LYS A 3 -20.43 -23.38 3.69
C LYS A 3 -21.09 -22.43 2.70
N LYS A 4 -20.89 -21.11 2.89
CA LYS A 4 -21.24 -20.11 1.88
C LYS A 4 -20.33 -20.31 0.66
N PRO A 5 -20.83 -20.13 -0.58
CA PRO A 5 -20.01 -20.22 -1.76
C PRO A 5 -19.00 -19.05 -1.77
N ASN A 6 -17.72 -19.40 -1.92
CA ASN A 6 -16.63 -18.45 -2.05
C ASN A 6 -16.63 -17.93 -3.50
N ILE A 7 -17.15 -16.71 -3.71
CA ILE A 7 -17.15 -16.08 -5.03
C ILE A 7 -15.85 -15.29 -5.16
N SER A 8 -14.86 -15.87 -5.84
CA SER A 8 -13.65 -15.15 -6.26
C SER A 8 -14.00 -14.32 -7.51
N ILE A 9 -14.04 -13.00 -7.36
CA ILE A 9 -14.28 -12.08 -8.48
C ILE A 9 -12.94 -11.82 -9.17
N LYS A 10 -12.77 -12.39 -10.37
CA LYS A 10 -11.68 -12.04 -11.29
C LYS A 10 -12.06 -10.75 -12.03
N HIS A 11 -11.45 -9.62 -11.67
CA HIS A 11 -11.57 -8.41 -12.48
C HIS A 11 -10.92 -8.63 -13.84
N THR A 12 -11.72 -8.65 -14.91
CA THR A 12 -11.25 -8.60 -16.30
C THR A 12 -11.39 -7.15 -16.76
N ASN A 13 -10.31 -6.38 -16.68
CA ASN A 13 -10.22 -5.10 -17.39
C ASN A 13 -9.99 -5.40 -18.88
N LEU A 14 -11.00 -5.14 -19.70
CA LEU A 14 -10.92 -5.18 -21.17
C LEU A 14 -10.46 -3.81 -21.68
N ILE A 15 -9.16 -3.52 -21.54
CA ILE A 15 -8.43 -2.58 -22.42
C ILE A 15 -7.08 -3.23 -22.73
N SER A 16 -6.93 -3.69 -23.98
CA SER A 16 -5.71 -4.20 -24.62
C SER A 16 -4.81 -5.18 -23.83
N GLY A 17 -4.96 -6.48 -24.11
CA GLY A 17 -3.85 -7.35 -24.53
C GLY A 17 -2.66 -7.67 -23.60
N GLY A 18 -2.58 -7.12 -22.40
CA GLY A 18 -1.60 -7.50 -21.37
C GLY A 18 -2.21 -7.21 -20.01
N LYS A 19 -2.28 -8.20 -19.12
CA LYS A 19 -2.72 -7.97 -17.74
C LYS A 19 -1.61 -7.18 -17.03
N MET A 20 -1.63 -5.87 -17.17
CA MET A 20 -0.86 -5.00 -16.29
C MET A 20 -1.50 -5.09 -14.92
N GLU A 21 -0.72 -5.51 -13.92
CA GLU A 21 -1.16 -5.47 -12.53
C GLU A 21 -1.59 -4.04 -12.17
N PRO A 22 -2.70 -3.85 -11.45
CA PRO A 22 -3.17 -2.51 -11.10
C PRO A 22 -2.15 -1.80 -10.21
N THR A 23 -1.92 -0.52 -10.49
CA THR A 23 -1.07 0.34 -9.66
C THR A 23 -1.69 0.56 -8.27
N ASN A 24 -0.87 0.91 -7.28
CA ASN A 24 -1.34 1.25 -5.93
C ASN A 24 -2.40 2.37 -5.94
N LEU A 25 -2.27 3.35 -6.85
CA LEU A 25 -3.26 4.40 -7.03
C LEU A 25 -4.61 3.84 -7.51
N GLN A 26 -4.59 2.93 -8.49
CA GLN A 26 -5.82 2.32 -9.02
C GLN A 26 -6.52 1.47 -7.96
N ILE A 27 -5.75 0.71 -7.17
CA ILE A 27 -6.28 -0.08 -6.05
C ILE A 27 -6.94 0.85 -5.02
N PHE A 28 -6.21 1.89 -4.57
CA PHE A 28 -6.73 2.84 -3.59
C PHE A 28 -8.01 3.55 -4.06
N VAL A 29 -8.06 3.99 -5.32
CA VAL A 29 -9.28 4.60 -5.89
C VAL A 29 -10.44 3.60 -5.95
N ALA A 30 -10.18 2.32 -6.25
CA ALA A 30 -11.21 1.29 -6.24
C ALA A 30 -11.77 1.06 -4.83
N GLU A 31 -10.92 1.11 -3.80
CA GLU A 31 -11.30 1.04 -2.38
C GLU A 31 -12.13 2.25 -1.95
N VAL A 32 -11.72 3.48 -2.32
CA VAL A 32 -12.50 4.70 -2.05
C VAL A 32 -13.90 4.61 -2.66
N LYS A 33 -14.00 4.03 -3.85
CA LYS A 33 -15.28 3.82 -4.55
C LYS A 33 -16.09 2.65 -4.01
N GLY A 34 -15.57 1.86 -3.08
CA GLY A 34 -16.21 0.65 -2.56
C GLY A 34 -16.33 -0.48 -3.60
N THR A 35 -15.48 -0.47 -4.63
CA THR A 35 -15.49 -1.44 -5.75
C THR A 35 -14.37 -2.47 -5.66
N GLY A 36 -13.52 -2.38 -4.64
CA GLY A 36 -12.44 -3.32 -4.37
C GLY A 36 -12.01 -3.22 -2.91
N GLU A 37 -11.24 -4.21 -2.46
CA GLU A 37 -10.61 -4.27 -1.14
C GLU A 37 -9.17 -4.74 -1.33
N SER A 38 -8.26 -4.30 -0.46
CA SER A 38 -6.88 -4.79 -0.44
C SER A 38 -6.45 -5.18 0.97
N GLU A 39 -5.67 -6.26 1.06
CA GLU A 39 -5.01 -6.67 2.30
C GLU A 39 -3.51 -6.42 2.20
N TYR A 40 -2.95 -5.77 3.22
CA TYR A 40 -1.51 -5.57 3.31
C TYR A 40 -0.87 -6.72 4.08
N MET A 41 -0.01 -7.45 3.36
CA MET A 41 0.87 -8.48 3.92
C MET A 41 2.30 -7.97 3.89
N GLY A 42 2.99 -8.05 5.03
CA GLY A 42 4.37 -7.59 5.11
C GLY A 42 4.76 -7.24 6.53
N ILE A 43 5.96 -6.68 6.64
CA ILE A 43 6.51 -6.28 7.94
C ILE A 43 6.35 -4.79 8.14
N TYR A 44 5.99 -4.40 9.36
CA TYR A 44 5.71 -3.03 9.72
C TYR A 44 6.78 -2.48 10.66
N LYS A 45 7.18 -1.22 10.41
CA LYS A 45 8.00 -0.44 11.34
C LYS A 45 7.15 0.67 11.95
N GLN A 46 7.16 0.77 13.27
CA GLN A 46 6.53 1.91 13.95
C GLN A 46 7.38 3.16 13.75
N VAL A 47 6.74 4.21 13.23
CA VAL A 47 7.35 5.53 13.01
C VAL A 47 6.49 6.59 13.70
N PRO A 48 7.07 7.44 14.58
CA PRO A 48 6.34 8.58 15.12
C PRO A 48 6.07 9.61 14.01
N LEU A 49 4.80 9.85 13.69
CA LEU A 49 4.38 10.75 12.62
C LEU A 49 3.57 11.93 13.15
N ARG A 50 3.86 13.13 12.66
CA ARG A 50 3.02 14.32 12.85
C ARG A 50 2.48 14.78 11.49
N LEU A 51 1.17 14.92 11.38
CA LEU A 51 0.50 15.42 10.18
C LEU A 51 0.09 16.87 10.36
N ARG A 52 0.09 17.64 9.26
CA ARG A 52 -0.62 18.91 9.23
C ARG A 52 -2.11 18.64 9.43
N ALA A 53 -2.80 19.54 10.12
CA ALA A 53 -4.23 19.38 10.44
C ALA A 53 -5.10 19.15 9.19
N SER A 54 -4.80 19.83 8.07
CA SER A 54 -5.51 19.63 6.80
C SER A 54 -5.32 18.22 6.24
N VAL A 55 -4.08 17.71 6.24
CA VAL A 55 -3.75 16.36 5.76
C VAL A 55 -4.41 15.31 6.65
N PHE A 56 -4.42 15.53 7.97
CA PHE A 56 -5.13 14.66 8.89
C PHE A 56 -6.63 14.61 8.57
N ALA A 57 -7.28 15.75 8.36
CA ALA A 57 -8.71 15.79 8.03
C ALA A 57 -9.03 15.06 6.71
N GLU A 58 -8.17 15.19 5.69
CA GLU A 58 -8.33 14.46 4.41
C GLU A 58 -8.17 12.95 4.58
N VAL A 59 -7.21 12.50 5.40
CA VAL A 59 -7.02 11.07 5.73
C VAL A 59 -8.24 10.51 6.46
N GLU A 60 -8.77 11.23 7.46
CA GLU A 60 -9.98 10.81 8.16
C GLU A 60 -11.18 10.75 7.20
N ALA A 61 -11.32 11.71 6.27
CA ALA A 61 -12.39 11.67 5.28
C ALA A 61 -12.31 10.42 4.38
N PHE A 62 -11.12 10.05 3.89
CA PHE A 62 -10.96 8.81 3.13
C PHE A 62 -11.29 7.56 3.97
N GLN A 63 -10.86 7.54 5.23
CA GLN A 63 -11.16 6.46 6.15
C GLN A 63 -12.67 6.31 6.34
N GLU A 64 -13.39 7.40 6.60
CA GLU A 64 -14.85 7.41 6.76
C GLU A 64 -15.57 6.97 5.48
N MET A 65 -15.08 7.39 4.31
CA MET A 65 -15.65 6.97 3.02
C MET A 65 -15.53 5.46 2.82
N MET A 66 -14.34 4.91 3.03
CA MET A 66 -14.06 3.48 2.85
C MET A 66 -14.69 2.62 3.96
N ALA A 67 -14.81 3.13 5.19
CA ALA A 67 -15.39 2.40 6.32
C ALA A 67 -16.87 2.03 6.11
N LYS A 68 -17.55 2.67 5.15
CA LYS A 68 -18.93 2.37 4.77
C LYS A 68 -19.06 1.02 4.07
N THR A 69 -18.01 0.55 3.41
CA THR A 69 -18.03 -0.67 2.60
C THR A 69 -17.07 -1.74 3.10
N GLN A 70 -15.99 -1.36 3.78
CA GLN A 70 -14.94 -2.28 4.21
C GLN A 70 -14.34 -1.90 5.56
N LYS A 71 -13.65 -2.85 6.21
CA LYS A 71 -12.87 -2.54 7.42
C LYS A 71 -11.56 -1.89 7.02
N VAL A 72 -11.38 -0.64 7.40
CA VAL A 72 -10.15 0.11 7.11
C VAL A 72 -9.66 0.88 8.33
N SER A 73 -8.35 0.86 8.54
CA SER A 73 -7.70 1.66 9.58
C SER A 73 -7.11 2.93 8.98
N ARG A 74 -7.02 4.00 9.79
CA ARG A 74 -6.29 5.21 9.42
C ARG A 74 -4.85 4.92 8.97
N ASN A 75 -4.17 4.01 9.66
CA ASN A 75 -2.79 3.64 9.32
C ASN A 75 -2.70 3.00 7.93
N LYS A 76 -3.71 2.22 7.52
CA LYS A 76 -3.78 1.71 6.14
C LYS A 76 -3.86 2.87 5.15
N ILE A 77 -4.80 3.81 5.33
CA ILE A 77 -4.94 4.98 4.45
C ILE A 77 -3.63 5.76 4.34
N ILE A 78 -2.96 6.01 5.47
CA ILE A 78 -1.67 6.72 5.49
C ILE A 78 -0.61 5.92 4.71
N ASN A 79 -0.49 4.62 4.94
CA ASN A 79 0.48 3.79 4.23
C ASN A 79 0.22 3.73 2.73
N ASP A 80 -1.04 3.58 2.30
CA ASP A 80 -1.42 3.54 0.89
C ASP A 80 -1.07 4.86 0.20
N LEU A 81 -1.42 6.00 0.82
CA LEU A 81 -1.11 7.33 0.29
C LEU A 81 0.40 7.59 0.24
N LEU A 82 1.15 7.16 1.25
CA LEU A 82 2.62 7.26 1.25
C LEU A 82 3.23 6.42 0.13
N GLN A 83 2.77 5.17 -0.06
CA GLN A 83 3.26 4.30 -1.11
C GLN A 83 2.97 4.90 -2.50
N ILE A 84 1.75 5.39 -2.72
CA ILE A 84 1.37 6.08 -3.96
C ILE A 84 2.27 7.29 -4.22
N ALA A 85 2.51 8.12 -3.20
CA ALA A 85 3.37 9.29 -3.35
C ALA A 85 4.82 8.89 -3.67
N ILE A 86 5.35 7.84 -3.03
CA ILE A 86 6.69 7.32 -3.31
C ILE A 86 6.77 6.78 -4.75
N ASP A 87 5.78 6.00 -5.20
CA ASP A 87 5.73 5.48 -6.57
C ASP A 87 5.73 6.63 -7.59
N GLN A 88 4.88 7.64 -7.38
CA GLN A 88 4.81 8.82 -8.25
C GLN A 88 6.12 9.62 -8.27
N VAL A 89 6.84 9.72 -7.15
CA VAL A 89 8.15 10.36 -7.11
C VAL A 89 9.17 9.54 -7.89
N LYS A 90 9.21 8.22 -7.67
CA LYS A 90 10.14 7.31 -8.37
C LYS A 90 9.97 7.34 -9.88
N ASP A 91 8.74 7.39 -10.36
CA ASP A 91 8.42 7.44 -11.79
C ASP A 91 8.92 8.73 -12.48
N LEU A 92 9.26 9.76 -11.70
CA LEU A 92 9.77 11.04 -12.18
C LEU A 92 11.28 11.20 -11.99
N LEU A 93 11.96 10.26 -11.33
CA LEU A 93 13.41 10.29 -11.17
C LEU A 93 14.10 9.83 -12.46
N ASP A 94 15.28 10.41 -12.73
CA ASP A 94 16.19 9.84 -13.71
C ASP A 94 16.82 8.53 -13.20
N ASP A 95 17.36 7.73 -14.12
CA ASP A 95 17.90 6.40 -13.82
C ASP A 95 18.95 6.43 -12.70
N LYS A 96 19.83 7.45 -12.70
CA LYS A 96 20.88 7.59 -11.69
C LYS A 96 20.29 7.87 -10.31
N SER A 97 19.35 8.80 -10.23
CA SER A 97 18.67 9.17 -8.98
C SER A 97 17.83 8.02 -8.44
N LEU A 98 17.19 7.24 -9.32
CA LEU A 98 16.44 6.04 -8.96
C LEU A 98 17.38 4.93 -8.43
N GLU A 99 18.54 4.74 -9.05
CA GLU A 99 19.57 3.81 -8.56
C GLU A 99 20.05 4.19 -7.15
N GLU A 100 20.38 5.46 -6.93
CA GLU A 100 20.76 5.98 -5.61
C GLU A 100 19.65 5.78 -4.57
N PHE A 101 18.39 6.08 -4.92
CA PHE A 101 17.23 5.84 -4.06
C PHE A 101 17.13 4.36 -3.66
N ASN A 102 17.25 3.44 -4.62
CA ASN A 102 17.13 2.00 -4.38
C ASN A 102 18.27 1.49 -3.48
N MET A 103 19.49 2.01 -3.65
CA MET A 103 20.62 1.69 -2.78
C MET A 103 20.34 2.06 -1.32
N PHE A 104 19.88 3.30 -1.06
CA PHE A 104 19.57 3.74 0.30
C PHE A 104 18.37 2.98 0.90
N ALA A 105 17.32 2.74 0.11
CA ALA A 105 16.15 1.99 0.57
C ALA A 105 16.51 0.55 0.96
N SER A 106 17.38 -0.12 0.18
CA SER A 106 17.82 -1.49 0.47
C SER A 106 18.61 -1.58 1.77
N HIS A 107 19.46 -0.60 2.10
CA HIS A 107 20.18 -0.56 3.38
C HIS A 107 19.19 -0.59 4.55
N HIS A 108 18.20 0.31 4.55
CA HIS A 108 17.20 0.38 5.62
C HIS A 108 16.31 -0.87 5.72
N TYR A 109 16.05 -1.54 4.59
CA TYR A 109 15.27 -2.78 4.58
C TYR A 109 16.08 -3.98 5.07
N ASN A 110 17.35 -4.09 4.71
CA ASN A 110 18.21 -5.21 5.14
C ASN A 110 18.52 -5.16 6.64
N ASP A 111 18.70 -3.96 7.20
CA ASP A 111 18.80 -3.74 8.66
C ASP A 111 17.57 -4.28 9.42
N PHE A 112 16.43 -4.39 8.73
CA PHE A 112 15.19 -4.92 9.29
C PHE A 112 15.16 -6.47 9.29
N THR A 113 15.76 -7.11 8.27
CA THR A 113 15.76 -8.58 8.13
C THR A 113 17.00 -9.25 8.74
N GLY A 114 18.06 -8.49 9.03
CA GLY A 114 19.36 -8.99 9.51
C GLY A 114 19.58 -8.78 11.01
N SER A 115 18.87 -9.53 11.85
CA SER A 115 19.30 -9.82 13.25
C SER A 115 18.59 -11.05 13.83
N GLY A 116 18.37 -12.07 13.01
CA GLY A 116 18.03 -13.42 13.46
C GLY A 116 19.25 -14.30 13.34
N ASP A 117 20.35 -13.92 14.00
CA ASP A 117 21.44 -14.86 14.26
C ASP A 117 20.84 -15.93 15.17
N LEU A 118 20.38 -17.03 14.57
CA LEU A 118 20.11 -18.25 15.30
C LEU A 118 21.47 -18.76 15.77
N SER A 119 21.95 -18.21 16.88
CA SER A 119 22.92 -18.91 17.70
C SER A 119 22.19 -20.16 18.21
N ASP A 120 22.36 -21.26 17.48
CA ASP A 120 22.09 -22.62 17.97
C ASP A 120 22.89 -22.79 19.26
N ASP A 121 22.18 -22.83 20.38
CA ASP A 121 22.66 -23.28 21.69
C ASP A 121 22.62 -24.82 21.75
#